data_AF-A0A6G0WIS3-F1
#
_entry.id   AF-A0A6G0WIS3-F1
#
_cell.length_a   1.000
_cell.length_b   1.000
_cell.length_c   1.000
_cell.angle_alpha   90.00
_cell.angle_beta   90.00
_cell.angle_gamma   90.00
#
_symmetry.space_group_name_H-M   'P 1'
#
loop_
_entity.id
_entity.type
_entity.pdbx_description
1 polymer ?
#
loop_
_entity_poly.entity_id
_entity_poly.type
_entity_poly.pdbx_seq_one_letter_code
_entity_poly.pdbx_strand_id
1 'polypeptide(L)'
;MALHITCIFPTCSNPVQYGSDKCNLHKRRSQCKMPGCPNQVYARQLCIRHGAKPECMMPDCHGNVRSGGLCARHASPTIRKCSQAGCANVAHQRGKCVRHGGRRQCLVQGCETHARKGGYCCRHRRNAAAAVVDLVTKLEPVDFWGDLVNNFQDDIDIDPSLIEGIKVEFDNVQVIPSDWELVHSILNNTI
;
A
#
# COMPACT_ATOMS: atom_id res chain seq x y z
N MET A 1 -7.93 10.28 -39.98
CA MET A 1 -7.13 9.78 -38.85
C MET A 1 -8.09 9.38 -37.75
N ALA A 2 -8.09 8.12 -37.30
CA ALA A 2 -9.03 7.65 -36.29
C ALA A 2 -8.73 8.32 -34.94
N LEU A 3 -9.73 8.96 -34.34
CA LEU A 3 -9.65 9.48 -32.98
C LEU A 3 -9.63 8.28 -32.03
N HIS A 4 -8.47 7.97 -31.46
CA HIS A 4 -8.37 6.96 -30.41
C HIS A 4 -9.01 7.51 -29.14
N ILE A 5 -10.23 7.04 -28.84
CA ILE A 5 -10.94 7.38 -27.60
C ILE A 5 -10.43 6.58 -26.39
N THR A 6 -9.70 5.50 -26.63
CA THR A 6 -9.15 4.59 -25.61
C THR A 6 -7.63 4.69 -25.51
N CYS A 7 -7.11 4.46 -24.30
CA CYS A 7 -5.68 4.49 -24.01
C CYS A 7 -4.85 3.60 -24.94
N ILE A 8 -3.66 4.07 -25.33
CA ILE A 8 -2.71 3.36 -26.19
C ILE A 8 -2.30 1.97 -25.69
N PHE A 9 -2.42 1.69 -24.39
CA PHE A 9 -2.13 0.37 -23.84
C PHE A 9 -3.20 -0.64 -24.32
N PRO A 10 -2.83 -1.70 -25.07
CA PRO A 10 -3.79 -2.60 -25.71
C PRO A 10 -4.78 -3.28 -24.78
N THR A 11 -4.41 -3.44 -23.50
CA THR A 11 -5.24 -4.07 -22.47
C THR A 11 -5.98 -3.05 -21.59
N CYS A 12 -6.00 -1.78 -21.98
CA CYS A 12 -6.59 -0.70 -21.20
C CYS A 12 -7.83 -0.13 -21.90
N SER A 13 -8.98 -0.30 -21.27
CA SER A 13 -10.25 0.24 -21.77
C SER A 13 -10.55 1.65 -21.28
N ASN A 14 -9.65 2.27 -20.51
CA ASN A 14 -9.86 3.61 -19.97
C ASN A 14 -9.80 4.67 -21.07
N PRO A 15 -10.63 5.72 -20.98
CA PRO A 15 -10.62 6.80 -21.95
C PRO A 15 -9.30 7.58 -21.92
N VAL A 16 -8.89 8.09 -23.09
CA VAL A 16 -7.73 8.99 -23.18
C VAL A 16 -8.00 10.31 -22.45
N GLN A 17 -6.95 10.87 -21.87
CA GLN A 17 -6.97 12.25 -21.39
C GLN A 17 -6.97 13.21 -22.59
N TYR A 18 -7.65 14.34 -22.45
CA TYR A 18 -7.65 15.40 -23.47
C TYR A 18 -6.22 15.79 -23.87
N GLY A 19 -5.91 15.78 -25.17
CA GLY A 19 -4.59 16.10 -25.70
C GLY A 19 -3.51 15.01 -25.47
N SER A 20 -3.90 13.79 -25.08
CA SER A 20 -2.99 12.67 -24.86
C SER A 20 -3.49 11.40 -25.58
N ASP A 21 -2.59 10.45 -25.75
CA ASP A 21 -2.83 9.07 -26.17
C ASP A 21 -3.06 8.12 -24.98
N LYS A 22 -3.03 8.64 -23.74
CA LYS A 22 -3.05 7.85 -22.50
C LYS A 22 -4.16 8.28 -21.55
N CYS A 23 -4.63 7.35 -20.72
CA CYS A 23 -5.55 7.63 -19.62
C CYS A 23 -4.82 8.16 -18.37
N ASN A 24 -5.57 8.68 -17.39
CA ASN A 24 -5.02 9.19 -16.13
C ASN A 24 -4.19 8.16 -15.34
N LEU A 25 -4.57 6.87 -15.38
CA LEU A 25 -3.81 5.78 -14.71
C LEU A 25 -2.47 5.50 -15.40
N HIS A 26 -2.38 5.76 -16.70
CA HIS A 26 -1.20 5.50 -17.52
C HIS A 26 -0.43 6.77 -17.90
N LYS A 27 -0.79 7.95 -17.34
CA LYS A 27 -0.16 9.24 -17.68
C LYS A 27 1.37 9.27 -17.54
N ARG A 28 1.92 8.56 -16.55
CA ARG A 28 3.37 8.42 -16.30
C ARG A 28 3.94 7.07 -16.74
N ARG A 29 3.18 6.28 -17.49
CA ARG A 29 3.56 4.93 -17.91
C ARG A 29 3.79 4.91 -19.41
N SER A 30 4.83 4.20 -19.82
CA SER A 30 5.15 3.99 -21.24
C SER A 30 5.03 2.51 -21.55
N GLN A 31 4.59 2.21 -22.77
CA GLN A 31 4.53 0.85 -23.27
C GLN A 31 5.92 0.40 -23.72
N CYS A 32 6.20 -0.88 -23.54
CA CYS A 32 7.42 -1.50 -24.01
C CYS A 32 7.63 -1.27 -25.51
N LYS A 33 8.83 -0.87 -25.91
CA LYS A 33 9.22 -0.59 -27.30
C LYS A 33 9.07 -1.78 -28.24
N MET A 34 9.11 -3.00 -27.70
CA MET A 34 8.87 -4.21 -28.50
C MET A 34 7.49 -4.16 -29.17
N PRO A 35 7.42 -4.27 -30.51
CA PRO A 35 6.16 -4.22 -31.25
C PRO A 35 5.14 -5.23 -30.70
N GLY A 36 3.91 -4.77 -30.52
CA GLY A 36 2.81 -5.61 -30.00
C GLY A 36 2.93 -5.99 -28.52
N CYS A 37 3.93 -5.49 -27.78
CA CYS A 37 4.03 -5.80 -26.35
C CYS A 37 3.07 -4.92 -25.53
N PRO A 38 2.12 -5.51 -24.78
CA PRO A 38 1.22 -4.72 -23.93
C PRO A 38 1.86 -4.31 -22.60
N ASN A 39 3.06 -4.82 -22.29
CA ASN A 39 3.68 -4.60 -20.99
C ASN A 39 4.20 -3.17 -20.85
N GLN A 40 4.16 -2.66 -19.63
CA GLN A 40 4.80 -1.41 -19.27
C GLN A 40 6.33 -1.51 -19.32
N VAL A 41 6.98 -0.40 -19.69
CA VAL A 41 8.42 -0.20 -19.52
C VAL A 41 8.81 -0.34 -18.05
N TYR A 42 9.83 -1.15 -17.81
CA TYR A 42 10.52 -1.21 -16.53
C TYR A 42 11.79 -0.35 -16.57
N ALA A 43 12.62 -0.51 -17.61
CA ALA A 43 13.84 0.26 -17.82
C ALA A 43 14.23 0.21 -19.31
N ARG A 44 15.02 1.18 -19.79
CA ARG A 44 15.55 1.23 -21.17
C ARG A 44 14.47 1.07 -22.25
N GLN A 45 13.28 1.62 -22.01
CA GLN A 45 12.11 1.48 -22.89
C GLN A 45 11.62 0.04 -23.13
N LEU A 46 12.04 -0.92 -22.30
CA LEU A 46 11.66 -2.33 -22.43
C LEU A 46 10.96 -2.80 -21.15
N CYS A 47 10.16 -3.86 -21.26
CA CYS A 47 9.63 -4.56 -20.09
C CYS A 47 10.60 -5.65 -19.61
N ILE A 48 10.34 -6.23 -18.43
CA ILE A 48 11.20 -7.28 -17.84
C ILE A 48 11.38 -8.48 -18.78
N ARG A 49 10.35 -8.88 -19.54
CA ARG A 49 10.43 -9.99 -20.51
C ARG A 49 11.24 -9.66 -21.76
N HIS A 50 11.42 -8.39 -22.05
CA HIS A 50 12.08 -7.91 -23.26
C HIS A 50 13.43 -7.27 -22.93
N GLY A 51 14.13 -7.75 -21.90
CA GLY A 51 15.52 -7.35 -21.62
C GLY A 51 15.68 -6.07 -20.81
N ALA A 52 14.64 -5.58 -20.12
CA ALA A 52 14.78 -4.46 -19.19
C ALA A 52 15.62 -4.81 -17.95
N LYS A 53 15.80 -6.09 -17.66
CA LYS A 53 16.69 -6.59 -16.62
C LYS A 53 17.75 -7.50 -17.25
N PRO A 54 19.02 -7.44 -16.82
CA PRO A 54 20.03 -8.37 -17.32
C PRO A 54 19.68 -9.82 -16.94
N GLU A 55 20.21 -10.75 -17.73
CA GLU A 55 20.12 -12.20 -17.47
C GLU A 55 21.18 -12.65 -16.45
N CYS A 56 20.90 -13.78 -15.82
CA CYS A 56 21.77 -14.40 -14.84
C CYS A 56 23.14 -14.72 -15.46
N MET A 57 24.22 -14.42 -14.75
CA MET A 57 25.58 -14.76 -15.20
C MET A 57 25.90 -16.27 -15.16
N MET A 58 24.95 -17.12 -14.76
CA MET A 58 25.19 -18.57 -14.72
C MET A 58 24.97 -19.16 -16.10
N PRO A 59 25.86 -20.07 -16.56
CA PRO A 59 25.64 -20.83 -17.80
C PRO A 59 24.26 -21.47 -17.83
N ASP A 60 23.63 -21.48 -19.00
CA ASP A 60 22.32 -22.07 -19.25
C ASP A 60 21.16 -21.52 -18.37
N CYS A 61 21.27 -20.27 -17.90
CA CYS A 61 20.24 -19.63 -17.08
C CYS A 61 19.69 -18.34 -17.67
N HIS A 62 18.49 -18.40 -18.25
CA HIS A 62 17.74 -17.24 -18.74
C HIS A 62 16.92 -16.53 -17.65
N GLY A 63 17.30 -16.71 -16.38
CA GLY A 63 16.63 -16.06 -15.25
C GLY A 63 17.06 -14.60 -15.14
N ASN A 64 16.14 -13.69 -14.84
CA ASN A 64 16.50 -12.30 -14.61
C ASN A 64 17.31 -12.12 -13.31
N VAL A 65 18.39 -11.33 -13.36
CA VAL A 65 19.24 -11.01 -12.20
C VAL A 65 18.41 -10.46 -11.06
N ARG A 66 18.72 -10.82 -9.82
CA ARG A 66 18.19 -10.18 -8.61
C ARG A 66 19.24 -9.34 -7.90
N SER A 67 20.40 -9.94 -7.61
CA SER A 67 21.51 -9.31 -6.90
C SER A 67 22.83 -9.94 -7.35
N GLY A 68 23.90 -9.16 -7.37
CA GLY A 68 25.25 -9.65 -7.71
C GLY A 68 25.34 -10.35 -9.08
N GLY A 69 24.54 -9.94 -10.07
CA GLY A 69 24.50 -10.56 -11.40
C GLY A 69 23.87 -11.96 -11.44
N LEU A 70 23.25 -12.44 -10.36
CA LEU A 70 22.65 -13.77 -10.29
C LEU A 70 21.13 -13.70 -10.11
N CYS A 71 20.39 -14.65 -10.68
CA CYS A 71 18.94 -14.76 -10.51
C CYS A 71 18.56 -15.26 -9.11
N ALA A 72 17.27 -15.34 -8.80
CA ALA A 72 16.77 -15.79 -7.49
C ALA A 72 17.28 -17.18 -7.06
N ARG A 73 17.49 -18.08 -8.03
CA ARG A 73 17.94 -19.46 -7.80
C ARG A 73 19.45 -19.57 -7.58
N HIS A 74 20.20 -18.63 -8.14
CA HIS A 74 21.66 -18.67 -8.15
C HIS A 74 22.29 -17.64 -7.22
N ALA A 75 21.58 -16.57 -6.90
CA ALA A 75 22.00 -15.63 -5.88
C ALA A 75 21.91 -16.30 -4.52
N SER A 76 23.04 -16.43 -3.82
CA SER A 76 23.02 -16.86 -2.43
C SER A 76 22.22 -15.84 -1.62
N PRO A 77 21.18 -16.27 -0.87
CA PRO A 77 20.52 -15.36 0.05
C PRO A 77 21.58 -14.91 1.08
N THR A 78 21.78 -13.60 1.21
CA THR A 78 22.57 -13.07 2.32
C THR A 78 21.76 -13.26 3.60
N ILE A 79 21.92 -14.40 4.26
CA ILE A 79 21.27 -14.68 5.54
C ILE A 79 22.00 -13.87 6.60
N ARG A 80 21.39 -12.75 7.00
CA ARG A 80 21.87 -11.97 8.14
C ARG A 80 21.49 -12.72 9.42
N LYS A 81 22.46 -12.99 10.29
CA LYS A 81 22.21 -13.56 11.61
C LYS A 81 21.74 -12.48 12.59
N CYS A 82 21.03 -12.90 13.64
CA CYS A 82 20.63 -12.04 14.73
C CYS A 82 21.85 -11.37 15.37
N SER A 83 21.78 -10.07 15.62
CA SER A 83 22.84 -9.29 16.27
C SER A 83 23.01 -9.61 17.77
N GLN A 84 22.24 -10.54 18.32
CA GLN A 84 22.34 -10.95 19.71
C GLN A 84 23.47 -11.97 19.84
N ALA A 85 24.40 -11.73 20.77
CA ALA A 85 25.52 -12.62 21.01
C ALA A 85 25.05 -14.07 21.22
N GLY A 86 25.68 -15.03 20.52
CA GLY A 86 25.33 -16.45 20.58
C GLY A 86 24.05 -16.86 19.84
N CYS A 87 23.33 -15.94 19.18
CA CYS A 87 22.10 -16.29 18.47
C CYS A 87 22.34 -16.67 17.00
N ALA A 88 22.12 -17.95 16.66
CA ALA A 88 22.22 -18.46 15.28
C ALA A 88 20.98 -18.17 14.41
N ASN A 89 19.91 -17.60 14.99
CA ASN A 89 18.67 -17.35 14.25
C ASN A 89 18.83 -16.25 13.20
N VAL A 90 18.03 -16.35 12.14
CA VAL A 90 18.00 -15.36 11.06
C VAL A 90 17.43 -14.04 11.56
N ALA A 91 18.13 -12.95 11.27
CA ALA A 91 17.64 -11.60 11.49
C ALA A 91 16.56 -11.24 10.47
N HIS A 92 15.53 -10.56 10.97
CA HIS A 92 14.50 -9.95 10.14
C HIS A 92 14.68 -8.44 10.18
N GLN A 93 13.88 -7.73 10.97
CA GLN A 93 14.00 -6.29 11.13
C GLN A 93 14.99 -5.94 12.25
N ARG A 94 15.57 -4.73 12.19
CA ARG A 94 16.45 -4.19 13.26
C ARG A 94 17.66 -5.07 13.59
N GLY A 95 18.09 -5.92 12.65
CA GLY A 95 19.19 -6.86 12.86
C GLY A 95 18.89 -8.00 13.84
N LYS A 96 17.64 -8.16 14.31
CA LYS A 96 17.27 -9.16 15.33
C LYS A 96 16.37 -10.24 14.76
N CYS A 97 16.39 -11.43 15.36
CA CYS A 97 15.46 -12.52 15.02
C CYS A 97 14.09 -12.29 15.68
N VAL A 98 13.09 -13.12 15.35
CA VAL A 98 11.73 -13.00 15.91
C VAL A 98 11.73 -12.94 17.45
N ARG A 99 12.49 -13.81 18.10
CA ARG A 99 12.56 -13.91 19.57
C ARG A 99 13.25 -12.71 20.22
N HIS A 100 14.15 -12.04 19.49
CA HIS A 100 14.89 -10.89 19.98
C HIS A 100 14.32 -9.56 19.47
N GLY A 101 13.09 -9.51 18.97
CA GLY A 101 12.43 -8.26 18.54
C GLY A 101 12.62 -7.89 17.07
N GLY A 102 12.91 -8.88 16.23
CA GLY A 102 12.98 -8.76 14.77
C GLY A 102 11.64 -8.61 14.06
N ARG A 103 10.53 -8.65 14.80
CA ARG A 103 9.18 -8.38 14.32
C ARG A 103 8.58 -7.22 15.11
N ARG A 104 7.72 -6.43 14.45
CA ARG A 104 6.89 -5.43 15.13
C ARG A 104 5.85 -6.13 16.00
N GLN A 105 5.65 -5.65 17.22
CA GLN A 105 4.55 -6.06 18.09
C GLN A 105 3.24 -5.42 17.59
N CYS A 106 2.11 -6.00 18.00
CA CYS A 106 0.82 -5.39 17.77
C CYS A 106 0.74 -4.04 18.48
N LEU A 107 0.18 -3.03 17.82
CA LEU A 107 0.01 -1.69 18.39
C LEU A 107 -1.08 -1.62 19.49
N VAL A 108 -1.90 -2.66 19.62
CA VAL A 108 -2.91 -2.75 20.69
C VAL A 108 -2.20 -2.97 22.02
N GLN A 109 -2.46 -2.08 22.98
CA GLN A 109 -1.86 -2.13 24.30
C GLN A 109 -2.12 -3.49 24.99
N GLY A 110 -1.10 -4.05 25.62
CA GLY A 110 -1.17 -5.37 26.26
C GLY A 110 -1.16 -6.57 25.30
N CYS A 111 -1.07 -6.35 23.98
CA CYS A 111 -0.99 -7.45 23.02
C CYS A 111 0.45 -7.84 22.69
N GLU A 112 0.91 -8.97 23.22
CA GLU A 112 2.27 -9.49 22.97
C GLU A 112 2.44 -10.18 21.61
N THR A 113 1.37 -10.30 20.83
CA THR A 113 1.43 -10.96 19.52
C THR A 113 2.09 -10.07 18.46
N HIS A 114 2.69 -10.69 17.45
CA HIS A 114 3.36 -9.96 16.38
C HIS A 114 2.38 -9.39 15.34
N ALA A 115 2.65 -8.15 14.92
CA ALA A 115 1.97 -7.52 13.82
C ALA A 115 2.21 -8.27 12.50
N ARG A 116 1.16 -8.36 11.68
CA ARG A 116 1.19 -9.00 10.35
C ARG A 116 1.06 -7.97 9.24
N LYS A 117 0.14 -7.00 9.37
CA LYS A 117 -0.09 -5.91 8.41
C LYS A 117 -0.56 -4.67 9.16
N GLY A 118 -0.13 -3.48 8.73
CA GLY A 118 -0.57 -2.21 9.30
C GLY A 118 -0.29 -2.01 10.80
N GLY A 119 0.69 -2.72 11.38
CA GLY A 119 0.95 -2.64 12.82
C GLY A 119 0.07 -3.53 13.72
N TYR A 120 -0.85 -4.31 13.16
CA TYR A 120 -1.78 -5.16 13.93
C TYR A 120 -1.58 -6.65 13.67
N CYS A 121 -1.84 -7.47 14.69
CA CYS A 121 -1.82 -8.93 14.58
C CYS A 121 -3.04 -9.47 13.82
N CYS A 122 -3.09 -10.78 13.56
CA CYS A 122 -4.23 -11.39 12.85
C CYS A 122 -5.58 -11.21 13.58
N ARG A 123 -5.57 -11.09 14.91
CA ARG A 123 -6.76 -10.85 15.73
C ARG A 123 -7.21 -9.38 15.69
N HIS A 124 -6.25 -8.45 15.72
CA HIS A 124 -6.56 -7.02 15.80
C HIS A 124 -6.59 -6.30 14.43
N ARG A 125 -6.18 -6.94 13.33
CA ARG A 125 -6.17 -6.31 11.99
C ARG A 125 -7.56 -5.92 11.47
N ARG A 126 -8.61 -6.59 11.94
CA ARG A 126 -10.00 -6.26 11.56
C ARG A 126 -10.54 -5.04 12.32
N ASN A 127 -9.83 -4.64 13.38
CA ASN A 127 -10.20 -3.54 14.25
C ASN A 127 -9.42 -2.26 13.88
N ALA A 128 -8.92 -2.13 12.64
CA ALA A 128 -8.22 -0.92 12.20
C ALA A 128 -9.14 0.32 12.29
N ALA A 129 -10.43 0.17 11.99
CA ALA A 129 -11.43 1.21 12.22
C ALA A 129 -11.58 1.54 13.71
N ALA A 130 -11.67 0.52 14.58
CA ALA A 130 -11.71 0.73 16.03
C ALA A 130 -10.42 1.34 16.59
N ALA A 131 -9.28 1.13 15.95
CA ALA A 131 -8.01 1.74 16.33
C ALA A 131 -7.91 3.21 15.86
N VAL A 132 -8.49 3.56 14.72
CA VAL A 132 -8.67 4.97 14.32
C VAL A 132 -9.64 5.65 15.29
N VAL A 133 -10.76 4.99 15.62
CA VAL A 133 -11.72 5.50 16.62
C VAL A 133 -11.06 5.68 17.97
N ASP A 134 -10.30 4.69 18.49
CA ASP A 134 -9.59 4.78 19.77
C ASP A 134 -8.50 5.87 19.76
N LEU A 135 -7.84 6.11 18.62
CA LEU A 135 -6.89 7.22 18.50
C LEU A 135 -7.61 8.57 18.51
N VAL A 136 -8.70 8.68 17.75
CA VAL A 136 -9.51 9.90 17.63
C VAL A 136 -10.20 10.25 18.94
N THR A 137 -10.69 9.26 19.71
CA THR A 137 -11.34 9.49 21.01
C THR A 137 -10.36 9.78 22.14
N LYS A 138 -9.06 9.51 21.96
CA LYS A 138 -7.99 9.82 22.92
C LYS A 138 -7.29 11.16 22.66
N LEU A 139 -7.63 11.86 21.57
CA LEU A 139 -7.17 13.22 21.34
C LEU A 139 -8.05 14.18 22.17
N GLU A 140 -7.42 15.02 22.99
CA GLU A 140 -8.13 16.08 23.69
C GLU A 140 -8.69 17.12 22.69
N PRO A 141 -9.80 17.82 23.00
CA PRO A 141 -10.67 18.47 22.02
C PRO A 141 -10.11 19.68 21.25
N VAL A 142 -8.81 19.97 21.27
CA VAL A 142 -8.27 21.26 20.82
C VAL A 142 -7.49 21.23 19.50
N ASP A 143 -7.11 20.07 18.96
CA ASP A 143 -6.30 20.01 17.72
C ASP A 143 -7.09 19.46 16.51
N PHE A 144 -8.39 19.75 16.43
CA PHE A 144 -9.33 18.99 15.60
C PHE A 144 -9.22 19.18 14.08
N TRP A 145 -8.61 20.23 13.49
CA TRP A 145 -8.68 20.39 12.01
C TRP A 145 -7.50 21.04 11.27
N GLY A 146 -6.34 21.27 11.90
CA GLY A 146 -5.18 21.83 11.20
C GLY A 146 -4.31 20.79 10.49
N ASP A 147 -4.05 19.67 11.17
CA ASP A 147 -2.98 18.75 10.77
C ASP A 147 -3.48 17.45 10.10
N LEU A 148 -4.77 17.13 10.21
CA LEU A 148 -5.34 15.92 9.61
C LEU A 148 -5.44 16.02 8.08
N VAL A 149 -5.65 17.21 7.54
CA VAL A 149 -5.84 17.42 6.09
C VAL A 149 -4.51 17.33 5.32
N ASN A 150 -3.38 17.72 5.95
CA ASN A 150 -2.11 17.84 5.24
C ASN A 150 -1.29 16.54 5.14
N ASN A 151 -1.60 15.52 5.94
CA ASN A 151 -0.78 14.29 6.03
C ASN A 151 -1.44 13.00 5.51
N PHE A 152 -2.69 13.06 5.03
CA PHE A 152 -3.44 11.87 4.59
C PHE A 152 -3.64 11.77 3.07
N GLN A 153 -2.96 12.61 2.26
CA GLN A 153 -3.24 12.68 0.82
C GLN A 153 -2.75 11.49 -0.01
N ASP A 154 -1.88 10.61 0.51
CA ASP A 154 -1.12 9.71 -0.39
C ASP A 154 -1.39 8.20 -0.30
N ASP A 155 -2.13 7.64 0.68
CA ASP A 155 -2.16 6.17 0.84
C ASP A 155 -3.50 5.51 1.27
N ILE A 156 -4.63 6.21 1.26
CA ILE A 156 -5.94 5.59 1.51
C ILE A 156 -6.90 5.89 0.35
N ASP A 157 -7.14 4.88 -0.50
CA ASP A 157 -8.29 4.87 -1.42
C ASP A 157 -9.57 4.73 -0.58
N ILE A 158 -10.09 5.84 -0.05
CA ILE A 158 -11.44 5.88 0.53
C ILE A 158 -12.41 5.96 -0.65
N ASP A 159 -13.36 5.03 -0.71
CA ASP A 159 -14.45 5.06 -1.69
C ASP A 159 -15.25 6.37 -1.50
N PRO A 160 -15.33 7.26 -2.51
CA PRO A 160 -16.05 8.53 -2.40
C PRO A 160 -17.53 8.38 -1.98
N SER A 161 -18.13 7.22 -2.21
CA SER A 161 -19.51 6.93 -1.78
C SER A 161 -19.68 6.78 -0.26
N LEU A 162 -18.59 6.58 0.50
CA LEU A 162 -18.62 6.57 1.98
C LEU A 162 -18.63 7.98 2.60
N ILE A 163 -18.49 9.03 1.79
CA ILE A 163 -18.50 10.44 2.23
C ILE A 163 -19.73 11.18 1.63
N GLU A 164 -20.54 10.52 0.80
CA GLU A 164 -21.82 11.07 0.31
C GLU A 164 -22.79 11.27 1.48
N GLY A 165 -22.76 12.48 2.03
CA GLY A 165 -23.60 12.92 3.15
C GLY A 165 -22.97 14.01 4.02
N ILE A 166 -21.63 14.16 3.99
CA ILE A 166 -20.96 15.20 4.77
C ILE A 166 -20.89 16.48 3.93
N LYS A 167 -21.96 17.29 3.99
CA LYS A 167 -21.92 18.68 3.54
C LYS A 167 -21.42 19.55 4.69
N VAL A 168 -20.25 20.17 4.52
CA VAL A 168 -19.77 21.24 5.40
C VAL A 168 -19.99 22.56 4.66
N GLU A 169 -21.06 23.27 5.00
CA GLU A 169 -21.23 24.67 4.60
C GLU A 169 -20.69 25.57 5.70
N PHE A 170 -19.91 26.57 5.30
CA PHE A 170 -19.27 27.52 6.19
C PHE A 170 -20.30 28.48 6.77
N ASP A 171 -20.13 28.77 8.05
CA ASP A 171 -20.84 29.72 8.90
C ASP A 171 -22.14 29.21 9.56
N ASN A 172 -21.94 28.72 10.80
CA ASN A 172 -22.89 28.35 11.86
C ASN A 172 -23.28 26.86 11.94
N VAL A 173 -22.56 26.13 12.79
CA VAL A 173 -22.87 24.74 13.15
C VAL A 173 -24.15 24.70 13.98
N GLN A 174 -25.26 24.31 13.34
CA GLN A 174 -26.41 23.70 13.99
C GLN A 174 -26.43 22.23 13.55
N VAL A 175 -26.02 21.33 14.44
CA VAL A 175 -26.17 19.88 14.22
C VAL A 175 -27.64 19.54 14.45
N ILE A 176 -28.38 19.25 13.38
CA ILE A 176 -29.71 18.61 13.48
C ILE A 176 -29.47 17.09 13.39
N PRO A 177 -29.73 16.31 14.45
CA PRO A 177 -29.57 14.86 14.41
C PRO A 177 -30.81 14.21 13.80
N SER A 178 -30.66 13.50 12.69
CA SER A 178 -31.69 12.55 12.23
C SER A 178 -31.35 11.14 12.70
N ASP A 179 -31.58 10.88 13.99
CA ASP A 179 -31.60 9.54 14.63
C ASP A 179 -30.32 9.10 15.34
N TRP A 180 -30.02 9.79 16.44
CA TRP A 180 -29.06 9.37 17.48
C TRP A 180 -29.41 7.99 18.10
N GLU A 181 -30.66 7.54 18.01
CA GLU A 181 -31.10 6.22 18.47
C GLU A 181 -30.53 5.07 17.61
N LEU A 182 -30.28 5.30 16.31
CA LEU A 182 -29.73 4.28 15.42
C LEU A 182 -28.25 3.99 15.75
N VAL A 183 -27.49 5.04 16.07
CA VAL A 183 -26.06 4.96 16.44
C VAL A 183 -25.88 4.18 17.75
N HIS A 184 -26.75 4.39 18.74
CA HIS A 184 -26.73 3.60 19.98
C HIS A 184 -27.10 2.12 19.78
N SER A 185 -28.00 1.81 18.84
CA SER A 185 -28.39 0.40 18.58
C SER A 185 -27.29 -0.42 17.90
N ILE A 186 -26.45 0.23 17.08
CA ILE A 186 -25.31 -0.40 16.42
C ILE A 186 -24.18 -0.64 17.42
N LEU A 187 -23.96 0.28 18.37
CA LEU A 187 -22.91 0.16 19.39
C LEU A 187 -23.21 -0.89 20.48
N ASN A 188 -24.48 -1.15 20.78
CA ASN A 188 -24.88 -2.07 21.85
C ASN A 188 -25.12 -3.53 21.39
N ASN A 189 -25.06 -3.84 20.09
CA ASN A 189 -25.31 -5.19 19.54
C ASN A 189 -24.07 -5.94 19.04
N THR A 190 -22.86 -5.48 19.38
CA THR A 190 -21.62 -6.22 19.12
C THR A 190 -20.95 -6.60 20.43
N ILE A 191 -21.43 -7.71 21.02
CA ILE A 191 -20.68 -8.56 21.95
C ILE A 191 -19.90 -9.60 21.14
#